data_AF-A0A314YYP3-F1
#
_entry.id   AF-A0A314YYP3-F1
#
_cell.length_a   1.000
_cell.length_b   1.000
_cell.length_c   1.000
_cell.angle_alpha   90.00
_cell.angle_beta   90.00
_cell.angle_gamma   90.00
#
_symmetry.space_group_name_H-M   'P 1'
#
loop_
_entity.id
_entity.type
_entity.pdbx_description
1 polymer ?
#
loop_
_entity_poly.entity_id
_entity_poly.type
_entity_poly.pdbx_seq_one_letter_code
_entity_poly.pdbx_strand_id
1 'polypeptide(L)'
;MMGRLQEKFRSFFSNRWLVFVAAMWVQSCAGIGYLFGSISPVIKSSMDYNQRQIARLGVAKDLGDSVGFLAGSLCEVLPLWAALLIGALMNFIGYGWVWLIVTGRAPTLSLWAMCILIFVGTNGETFFNTVALVSCVQNFPKSRGPVVGILKGFAGLGGAIMTQMYVTIHSPDHASLIFMVAVGPTMVIVALMFIVRPVGGHRQVRPTDAMSFTFIYSLCLLLAAYLMGVMLVEDLIDLNHTVIAIFTIILFVLILIPIVIPVQLSFFSEPRALEEEALLPAPEKQEAGKSEQDANEVIFSEVEDEKPKEVDLLPALEGKNELPNCKQNYSKQLQKEQ
;
A
#
# COMPACT_ATOMS: atom_id res chain seq x y z
N MET A 1 13.77 36.78 5.23
CA MET A 1 12.42 36.19 5.08
C MET A 1 12.41 35.06 4.04
N MET A 2 13.01 35.25 2.85
CA MET A 2 13.11 34.20 1.80
C MET A 2 13.78 32.90 2.27
N GLY A 3 14.90 32.97 3.00
CA GLY A 3 15.65 31.79 3.47
C GLY A 3 14.86 30.90 4.44
N ARG A 4 14.14 31.50 5.40
CA ARG A 4 13.30 30.76 6.36
C ARG A 4 12.12 30.06 5.66
N LEU A 5 11.57 30.67 4.61
CA LEU A 5 10.50 30.05 3.82
C LEU A 5 11.05 28.85 3.03
N GLN A 6 12.22 28.99 2.42
CA GLN A 6 12.88 27.92 1.67
C GLN A 6 13.25 26.72 2.56
N GLU A 7 13.68 26.98 3.81
CA GLU A 7 13.91 25.93 4.81
C GLU A 7 12.62 25.21 5.21
N LYS A 8 11.51 25.94 5.43
CA LYS A 8 10.20 25.34 5.70
C LYS A 8 9.70 24.48 4.53
N PHE A 9 9.90 24.92 3.28
CA PHE A 9 9.58 24.12 2.10
C PHE A 9 10.44 22.87 2.00
N ARG A 10 11.74 22.98 2.26
CA ARG A 10 12.65 21.81 2.26
C ARG A 10 12.27 20.81 3.36
N SER A 11 11.89 21.30 4.54
CA SER A 11 11.35 20.49 5.64
C SER A 11 10.05 19.79 5.24
N PHE A 12 9.13 20.49 4.57
CA PHE A 12 7.88 19.93 4.07
C PHE A 12 8.11 18.76 3.08
N PHE A 13 8.98 18.93 2.08
CA PHE A 13 9.33 17.86 1.12
C PHE A 13 10.19 16.73 1.70
N SER A 14 10.68 16.91 2.94
CA SER A 14 11.39 15.90 3.72
C SER A 14 10.52 15.35 4.86
N ASN A 15 9.22 15.67 4.89
CA ASN A 15 8.34 15.22 5.96
C ASN A 15 7.80 13.81 5.66
N ARG A 16 8.02 12.86 6.59
CA ARG A 16 7.51 11.48 6.47
C ARG A 16 5.99 11.40 6.33
N TRP A 17 5.25 12.36 6.89
CA TRP A 17 3.79 12.44 6.77
C TRP A 17 3.35 12.88 5.37
N LEU A 18 4.15 13.68 4.67
CA LEU A 18 3.87 14.04 3.28
C LEU A 18 4.00 12.81 2.39
N VAL A 19 5.02 11.97 2.63
CA VAL A 19 5.18 10.69 1.93
C VAL A 19 3.98 9.78 2.18
N PHE A 20 3.50 9.70 3.43
CA PHE A 20 2.33 8.90 3.76
C PHE A 20 1.06 9.39 3.05
N VAL A 21 0.85 10.70 2.97
CA VAL A 21 -0.28 11.30 2.24
C VAL A 21 -0.18 11.05 0.75
N ALA A 22 1.00 11.25 0.16
CA ALA A 22 1.23 10.95 -1.25
C ALA A 22 1.00 9.46 -1.55
N ALA A 23 1.42 8.57 -0.65
CA ALA A 23 1.20 7.14 -0.77
C ALA A 23 -0.29 6.76 -0.68
N MET A 24 -1.11 7.45 0.14
CA MET A 24 -2.56 7.25 0.16
C MET A 24 -3.21 7.62 -1.19
N TRP A 25 -2.74 8.68 -1.83
CA TRP A 25 -3.22 9.08 -3.16
C TRP A 25 -2.76 8.10 -4.25
N VAL A 26 -1.51 7.65 -4.20
CA VAL A 26 -1.02 6.56 -5.07
C VAL A 26 -1.88 5.31 -4.90
N GLN A 27 -2.23 4.94 -3.66
CA GLN A 27 -3.08 3.78 -3.41
C GLN A 27 -4.51 3.94 -3.88
N SER A 28 -5.06 5.16 -3.84
CA SER A 28 -6.37 5.43 -4.43
C SER A 28 -6.40 5.12 -5.94
N CYS A 29 -5.24 5.20 -6.61
CA CYS A 29 -5.07 4.84 -8.02
C CYS A 29 -4.74 3.36 -8.25
N ALA A 30 -4.47 2.58 -7.21
CA ALA A 30 -4.18 1.14 -7.28
C ALA A 30 -5.44 0.27 -7.13
N GLY A 31 -6.64 0.85 -7.19
CA GLY A 31 -7.93 0.16 -7.11
C GLY A 31 -8.57 -0.14 -8.48
N ILE A 32 -7.77 -0.16 -9.55
CA ILE A 32 -8.27 -0.32 -10.93
C ILE A 32 -8.84 -1.71 -11.14
N GLY A 33 -8.26 -2.74 -10.52
CA GLY A 33 -8.75 -4.10 -10.58
C GLY A 33 -10.22 -4.26 -10.14
N TYR A 34 -10.71 -3.38 -9.24
CA TYR A 34 -12.11 -3.39 -8.80
C TYR A 34 -13.10 -2.86 -9.86
N LEU A 35 -12.62 -2.07 -10.81
CA LEU A 35 -13.43 -1.55 -11.93
C LEU A 35 -13.62 -2.56 -13.06
N PHE A 36 -12.99 -3.73 -13.02
CA PHE A 36 -13.14 -4.72 -14.07
C PHE A 36 -14.61 -5.13 -14.30
N GLY A 37 -15.43 -5.11 -13.24
CA GLY A 37 -16.89 -5.33 -13.35
C GLY A 37 -17.60 -4.30 -14.24
N SER A 38 -17.12 -3.04 -14.26
CA SER A 38 -17.64 -1.96 -15.09
C SER A 38 -16.97 -1.87 -16.47
N ILE A 39 -15.70 -2.26 -16.58
CA ILE A 39 -14.94 -2.29 -17.84
C ILE A 39 -15.36 -3.46 -18.73
N SER A 40 -15.56 -4.64 -18.14
CA SER A 40 -15.76 -5.88 -18.89
C SER A 40 -17.00 -5.90 -19.79
N PRO A 41 -18.17 -5.30 -19.44
CA PRO A 41 -19.30 -5.19 -20.35
C PRO A 41 -18.99 -4.34 -21.58
N VAL A 42 -18.18 -3.29 -21.44
CA VAL A 42 -17.77 -2.40 -22.54
C VAL A 42 -16.86 -3.14 -23.52
N ILE A 43 -15.90 -3.90 -23.01
CA ILE A 43 -15.04 -4.77 -23.84
C ILE A 43 -15.90 -5.83 -24.54
N LYS A 44 -16.86 -6.42 -23.81
CA LYS A 44 -17.74 -7.48 -24.32
C LYS A 44 -18.53 -7.01 -25.54
N SER A 45 -19.20 -5.86 -25.43
CA SER A 45 -20.02 -5.31 -26.52
C SER A 45 -19.19 -4.85 -27.71
N SER A 46 -18.02 -4.26 -27.47
CA SER A 46 -17.18 -3.70 -28.53
C SER A 46 -16.44 -4.76 -29.34
N MET A 47 -16.09 -5.89 -28.71
CA MET A 47 -15.31 -6.97 -29.33
C MET A 47 -16.16 -8.20 -29.71
N ASP A 48 -17.48 -8.14 -29.50
CA ASP A 48 -18.41 -9.26 -29.67
C ASP A 48 -17.95 -10.54 -28.92
N TYR A 49 -17.48 -10.36 -27.69
CA TYR A 49 -16.99 -11.47 -26.87
C TYR A 49 -18.13 -12.18 -26.14
N ASN A 50 -18.01 -13.49 -25.99
CA ASN A 50 -18.87 -14.27 -25.12
C ASN A 50 -18.42 -14.20 -23.65
N GLN A 51 -19.27 -14.67 -22.74
CA GLN A 51 -18.99 -14.61 -21.30
C GLN A 51 -17.74 -15.41 -20.90
N ARG A 52 -17.44 -16.51 -21.61
CA ARG A 52 -16.25 -17.33 -21.36
C ARG A 52 -14.96 -16.59 -21.73
N GLN A 53 -14.98 -15.79 -22.79
CA GLN A 53 -13.85 -14.95 -23.18
C GLN A 53 -13.61 -13.84 -22.16
N ILE A 54 -14.67 -13.17 -21.70
CA ILE A 54 -14.58 -12.16 -20.64
C ILE A 54 -14.07 -12.77 -19.33
N ALA A 55 -14.51 -13.97 -18.96
CA ALA A 55 -14.00 -14.67 -17.79
C ALA A 55 -12.49 -14.93 -17.89
N ARG A 56 -11.96 -15.26 -19.08
CA ARG A 56 -10.51 -15.41 -19.29
C ARG A 56 -9.76 -14.09 -19.11
N LEU A 57 -10.33 -12.96 -19.54
CA LEU A 57 -9.76 -11.64 -19.26
C LEU A 57 -9.75 -11.36 -17.76
N GLY A 58 -10.81 -11.74 -17.04
CA GLY A 58 -10.88 -11.65 -15.58
C GLY A 58 -9.77 -12.45 -14.90
N VAL A 59 -9.54 -13.68 -15.34
CA VAL A 59 -8.42 -14.51 -14.84
C VAL A 59 -7.07 -13.86 -15.13
N ALA A 60 -6.88 -13.28 -16.33
CA ALA A 60 -5.64 -12.59 -16.67
C ALA A 60 -5.41 -11.34 -15.80
N LYS A 61 -6.47 -10.59 -15.50
CA LYS A 61 -6.47 -9.47 -14.56
C LYS A 61 -6.07 -9.94 -13.15
N ASP A 62 -6.75 -10.94 -12.59
CA ASP A 62 -6.47 -11.43 -11.24
C ASP A 62 -5.05 -12.04 -11.13
N LEU A 63 -4.57 -12.67 -12.21
CA LEU A 63 -3.18 -13.12 -12.29
C LEU A 63 -2.22 -11.92 -12.26
N GLY A 64 -2.49 -10.86 -13.03
CA GLY A 64 -1.68 -9.64 -13.04
C GLY A 64 -1.53 -9.00 -11.67
N ASP A 65 -2.61 -8.96 -10.90
CA ASP A 65 -2.63 -8.46 -9.52
C ASP A 65 -1.86 -9.38 -8.54
N SER A 66 -1.87 -10.68 -8.80
CA SER A 66 -1.18 -11.68 -7.97
C SER A 66 0.34 -11.72 -8.18
N VAL A 67 0.84 -11.32 -9.36
CA VAL A 67 2.29 -11.32 -9.68
C VAL A 67 2.97 -10.07 -9.10
N GLY A 68 2.86 -9.87 -7.79
CA GLY A 68 3.49 -8.77 -7.06
C GLY A 68 4.97 -9.00 -6.71
N PHE A 69 5.45 -10.26 -6.74
CA PHE A 69 6.84 -10.57 -6.38
C PHE A 69 7.86 -9.88 -7.31
N LEU A 70 7.50 -9.68 -8.59
CA LEU A 70 8.32 -8.95 -9.55
C LEU A 70 8.47 -7.47 -9.15
N ALA A 71 7.37 -6.84 -8.71
CA ALA A 71 7.42 -5.47 -8.21
C ALA A 71 8.29 -5.38 -6.94
N GLY A 72 8.18 -6.37 -6.05
CA GLY A 72 9.03 -6.48 -4.85
C GLY A 72 10.52 -6.55 -5.16
N SER A 73 10.93 -7.50 -6.00
CA SER A 73 12.34 -7.68 -6.37
C SER A 73 12.90 -6.49 -7.14
N LEU A 74 12.12 -5.87 -8.03
CA LEU A 74 12.54 -4.66 -8.73
C LEU A 74 12.71 -3.47 -7.78
N CYS A 75 11.90 -3.36 -6.71
CA CYS A 75 12.05 -2.29 -5.71
C CYS A 75 13.30 -2.43 -4.84
N GLU A 76 13.93 -3.61 -4.78
CA GLU A 76 15.22 -3.80 -4.09
C GLU A 76 16.40 -3.28 -4.92
N VAL A 77 16.29 -3.38 -6.25
CA VAL A 77 17.37 -3.02 -7.19
C VAL A 77 17.22 -1.60 -7.73
N LEU A 78 15.99 -1.18 -8.02
CA LEU A 78 15.67 0.11 -8.63
C LEU A 78 15.27 1.15 -7.58
N PRO A 79 15.53 2.44 -7.85
CA PRO A 79 14.98 3.49 -7.01
C PRO A 79 13.44 3.48 -7.11
N LEU A 80 12.77 3.77 -6.00
CA LEU A 80 11.31 3.67 -5.89
C LEU A 80 10.54 4.53 -6.91
N TRP A 81 11.07 5.69 -7.28
CA TRP A 81 10.47 6.53 -8.33
C TRP A 81 10.47 5.84 -9.70
N ALA A 82 11.51 5.06 -10.01
CA ALA A 82 11.60 4.33 -11.26
C ALA A 82 10.65 3.13 -11.28
N ALA A 83 10.49 2.45 -10.14
CA ALA A 83 9.48 1.39 -9.99
C ALA A 83 8.05 1.93 -10.19
N LEU A 84 7.72 3.11 -9.64
CA LEU A 84 6.44 3.78 -9.90
C LEU A 84 6.27 4.14 -11.38
N LEU A 85 7.33 4.63 -12.03
CA LEU A 85 7.28 4.96 -13.45
C LEU A 85 7.03 3.72 -14.32
N ILE A 86 7.67 2.58 -14.00
CA ILE A 86 7.41 1.30 -14.67
C ILE A 86 5.94 0.91 -14.50
N GLY A 87 5.42 0.94 -13.28
CA GLY A 87 3.99 0.66 -13.03
C GLY A 87 3.06 1.59 -13.81
N ALA A 88 3.40 2.88 -13.89
CA ALA A 88 2.60 3.89 -14.59
C ALA A 88 2.59 3.67 -16.11
N LEU A 89 3.72 3.26 -16.68
CA LEU A 89 3.84 2.86 -18.07
C LEU A 89 3.08 1.57 -18.35
N MET A 90 3.16 0.57 -17.47
CA MET A 90 2.42 -0.68 -17.61
C MET A 90 0.90 -0.45 -17.58
N ASN A 91 0.41 0.37 -16.65
CA ASN A 91 -0.98 0.78 -16.58
C ASN A 91 -1.44 1.49 -17.87
N PHE A 92 -0.67 2.51 -18.29
CA PHE A 92 -1.00 3.32 -19.46
C PHE A 92 -0.97 2.50 -20.76
N ILE A 93 0.04 1.64 -20.94
CA ILE A 93 0.16 0.79 -22.12
C ILE A 93 -0.93 -0.28 -22.11
N GLY A 94 -1.16 -0.96 -20.99
CA GLY A 94 -2.17 -2.01 -20.87
C GLY A 94 -3.58 -1.49 -21.17
N TYR A 95 -4.09 -0.59 -20.32
CA TYR A 95 -5.44 -0.07 -20.47
C TYR A 95 -5.60 0.93 -21.62
N GLY A 96 -4.57 1.72 -21.93
CA GLY A 96 -4.59 2.66 -23.06
C GLY A 96 -4.69 1.94 -24.40
N TRP A 97 -4.01 0.79 -24.56
CA TRP A 97 -4.15 -0.02 -25.76
C TRP A 97 -5.52 -0.70 -25.85
N VAL A 98 -6.06 -1.18 -24.72
CA VAL A 98 -7.44 -1.68 -24.65
C VAL A 98 -8.43 -0.60 -25.07
N TRP A 99 -8.25 0.64 -24.62
CA TRP A 99 -9.07 1.77 -25.03
C TRP A 99 -8.99 2.06 -26.54
N LEU A 100 -7.79 2.01 -27.13
CA LEU A 100 -7.62 2.19 -28.58
C LEU A 100 -8.36 1.12 -29.40
N ILE A 101 -8.37 -0.12 -28.92
CA ILE A 101 -9.09 -1.22 -29.56
C ILE A 101 -10.60 -1.03 -29.43
N VAL A 102 -11.08 -0.74 -28.21
CA VAL A 102 -12.51 -0.53 -27.93
C VAL A 102 -13.08 0.64 -28.73
N THR A 103 -12.31 1.70 -28.95
CA THR A 103 -12.73 2.85 -29.77
C THR A 103 -12.52 2.67 -31.28
N GLY A 104 -12.07 1.49 -31.74
CA GLY A 104 -11.84 1.18 -33.14
C GLY A 104 -10.66 1.94 -33.78
N ARG A 105 -9.79 2.57 -32.97
CA ARG A 105 -8.58 3.27 -33.46
C ARG A 105 -7.40 2.33 -33.71
N ALA A 106 -7.39 1.17 -33.08
CA ALA A 106 -6.42 0.10 -33.29
C ALA A 106 -7.13 -1.17 -33.81
N PRO A 107 -6.42 -2.02 -34.59
CA PRO A 107 -6.99 -3.28 -35.05
C PRO A 107 -7.34 -4.19 -33.88
N THR A 108 -8.40 -4.98 -34.04
CA THR A 108 -8.81 -5.97 -33.05
C THR A 108 -7.70 -7.00 -32.85
N LEU A 109 -7.33 -7.21 -31.59
CA LEU A 109 -6.31 -8.20 -31.22
C LEU A 109 -6.94 -9.55 -30.90
N SER A 110 -6.12 -10.60 -30.99
CA SER A 110 -6.53 -11.93 -30.54
C SER A 110 -6.81 -11.94 -29.04
N LEU A 111 -7.65 -12.88 -28.58
CA LEU A 111 -8.03 -12.99 -27.17
C LEU A 111 -6.81 -13.09 -26.24
N TRP A 112 -5.77 -13.82 -26.64
CA TRP A 112 -4.54 -13.95 -25.85
C TRP A 112 -3.80 -12.63 -25.70
N ALA A 113 -3.73 -11.83 -26.77
CA ALA A 113 -3.11 -10.50 -26.70
C ALA A 113 -3.93 -9.56 -25.81
N MET A 114 -5.27 -9.63 -25.83
CA MET A 114 -6.12 -8.90 -24.89
C MET A 114 -5.87 -9.33 -23.44
N CYS A 115 -5.72 -10.62 -23.17
CA CYS A 115 -5.34 -11.11 -21.84
C CYS A 115 -3.99 -10.54 -21.39
N ILE A 116 -3.00 -10.48 -22.28
CA ILE A 116 -1.68 -9.90 -21.95
C ILE A 116 -1.82 -8.40 -21.64
N LEU A 117 -2.58 -7.63 -22.43
CA LEU A 117 -2.78 -6.20 -22.17
C LEU A 117 -3.44 -5.95 -20.81
N ILE A 118 -4.47 -6.72 -20.48
CA ILE A 118 -5.15 -6.64 -19.19
C ILE A 118 -4.20 -7.05 -18.05
N PHE A 119 -3.47 -8.16 -18.22
CA PHE A 119 -2.45 -8.60 -17.26
C PHE A 119 -1.41 -7.51 -16.99
N VAL A 120 -0.86 -6.90 -18.05
CA VAL A 120 0.15 -5.84 -17.95
C VAL A 120 -0.42 -4.61 -17.26
N GLY A 121 -1.62 -4.19 -17.63
CA GLY A 121 -2.33 -3.06 -17.01
C GLY A 121 -2.48 -3.26 -15.51
N THR A 122 -3.04 -4.39 -15.11
CA THR A 122 -3.27 -4.73 -13.69
C THR A 122 -1.96 -4.98 -12.95
N ASN A 123 -0.94 -5.55 -13.59
CA ASN A 123 0.36 -5.72 -12.93
C ASN A 123 1.02 -4.38 -12.57
N GLY A 124 0.74 -3.30 -13.30
CA GLY A 124 1.14 -1.94 -12.91
C GLY A 124 0.64 -1.52 -11.52
N GLU A 125 -0.55 -1.98 -11.12
CA GLU A 125 -1.13 -1.71 -9.79
C GLU A 125 -0.29 -2.32 -8.67
N THR A 126 0.39 -3.45 -8.93
CA THR A 126 1.26 -4.10 -7.94
C THR A 126 2.50 -3.25 -7.63
N PHE A 127 3.01 -2.49 -8.60
CA PHE A 127 4.11 -1.54 -8.39
C PHE A 127 3.66 -0.36 -7.54
N PHE A 128 2.45 0.18 -7.78
CA PHE A 128 1.88 1.26 -6.97
C PHE A 128 1.75 0.83 -5.50
N ASN A 129 1.15 -0.35 -5.29
CA ASN A 129 1.01 -0.98 -3.98
C ASN A 129 2.36 -1.17 -3.29
N THR A 130 3.32 -1.79 -3.96
CA THR A 130 4.62 -2.14 -3.39
C THR A 130 5.39 -0.90 -3.00
N VAL A 131 5.53 0.06 -3.91
CA VAL A 131 6.32 1.28 -3.64
C VAL A 131 5.69 2.11 -2.51
N ALA A 132 4.36 2.27 -2.52
CA ALA A 132 3.66 2.99 -1.46
C ALA A 132 3.87 2.35 -0.09
N LEU A 133 3.73 1.02 0.00
CA LEU A 133 3.89 0.26 1.23
C LEU A 133 5.34 0.27 1.73
N VAL A 134 6.31 -0.07 0.87
CA VAL A 134 7.73 -0.11 1.23
C VAL A 134 8.19 1.25 1.73
N SER A 135 7.83 2.33 1.03
CA SER A 135 8.19 3.70 1.44
C SER A 135 7.63 4.04 2.82
N CYS A 136 6.36 3.73 3.08
CA CYS A 136 5.70 4.15 4.32
C CYS A 136 6.08 3.26 5.51
N VAL A 137 6.24 1.95 5.31
CA VAL A 137 6.69 1.03 6.36
C VAL A 137 8.12 1.36 6.80
N GLN A 138 8.99 1.76 5.88
CA GLN A 138 10.34 2.24 6.21
C GLN A 138 10.31 3.58 6.97
N ASN A 139 9.37 4.47 6.64
CA ASN A 139 9.19 5.76 7.32
C ASN A 139 8.58 5.63 8.73
N PHE A 140 7.78 4.58 8.98
CA PHE A 140 7.09 4.36 10.26
C PHE A 140 7.33 2.92 10.79
N PRO A 141 8.57 2.57 11.14
CA PRO A 141 8.94 1.19 11.45
C PRO A 141 8.27 0.63 12.71
N LYS A 142 7.81 1.49 13.64
CA LYS A 142 7.09 1.09 14.86
C LYS A 142 5.56 1.03 14.69
N SER A 143 5.02 1.52 13.58
CA SER A 143 3.56 1.63 13.35
C SER A 143 3.17 1.00 12.01
N ARG A 144 3.80 -0.13 11.66
CA ARG A 144 3.61 -0.79 10.36
C ARG A 144 2.17 -1.22 10.13
N GLY A 145 1.52 -1.82 11.13
CA GLY A 145 0.13 -2.29 11.04
C GLY A 145 -0.85 -1.21 10.61
N PRO A 146 -0.99 -0.10 11.36
CA PRO A 146 -1.86 1.02 10.98
C PRO A 146 -1.54 1.59 9.59
N VAL A 147 -0.25 1.74 9.25
CA VAL A 147 0.19 2.24 7.95
C VAL A 147 -0.27 1.34 6.81
N VAL A 148 -0.02 0.04 6.92
CA VAL A 148 -0.44 -0.95 5.91
C VAL A 148 -1.96 -0.99 5.80
N GLY A 149 -2.67 -0.98 6.94
CA GLY A 149 -4.14 -1.00 6.99
C GLY A 149 -4.76 0.20 6.28
N ILE A 150 -4.28 1.41 6.57
CA ILE A 150 -4.77 2.65 5.92
C ILE A 150 -4.47 2.62 4.41
N LEU A 151 -3.24 2.28 4.01
CA LEU A 151 -2.85 2.24 2.60
C LEU A 151 -3.63 1.19 1.81
N LYS A 152 -3.91 0.03 2.39
CA LYS A 152 -4.78 -0.98 1.78
C LYS A 152 -6.25 -0.56 1.76
N GLY A 153 -6.71 0.16 2.79
CA GLY A 153 -8.02 0.79 2.80
C GLY A 153 -8.22 1.73 1.60
N PHE A 154 -7.27 2.63 1.35
CA PHE A 154 -7.32 3.53 0.20
C PHE A 154 -7.26 2.80 -1.15
N ALA A 155 -6.52 1.69 -1.25
CA ALA A 155 -6.57 0.83 -2.44
C ALA A 155 -7.96 0.23 -2.67
N GLY A 156 -8.61 -0.26 -1.62
CA GLY A 156 -10.01 -0.73 -1.67
C GLY A 156 -11.00 0.37 -2.05
N LEU A 157 -10.84 1.58 -1.52
CA LEU A 157 -11.67 2.74 -1.85
C LEU A 157 -11.43 3.26 -3.27
N GLY A 158 -10.26 2.99 -3.87
CA GLY A 158 -9.87 3.49 -5.19
C GLY A 158 -10.87 3.16 -6.30
N GLY A 159 -11.46 1.96 -6.28
CA GLY A 159 -12.51 1.57 -7.22
C GLY A 159 -13.74 2.48 -7.13
N ALA A 160 -14.24 2.72 -5.92
CA ALA A 160 -15.38 3.61 -5.69
C ALA A 160 -15.07 5.07 -6.04
N ILE A 161 -13.87 5.55 -5.72
CA ILE A 161 -13.41 6.90 -6.08
C ILE A 161 -13.43 7.09 -7.60
N MET A 162 -12.91 6.12 -8.34
CA MET A 162 -12.90 6.18 -9.80
C MET A 162 -14.31 6.04 -10.39
N THR A 163 -15.17 5.17 -9.85
CA THR A 163 -16.58 5.09 -10.28
C THR A 163 -17.27 6.45 -10.15
N GLN A 164 -17.11 7.14 -9.02
CA GLN A 164 -17.68 8.47 -8.81
C GLN A 164 -17.18 9.48 -9.85
N MET A 165 -15.88 9.43 -10.15
CA MET A 165 -15.28 10.29 -11.18
C MET A 165 -15.89 10.02 -12.56
N TYR A 166 -16.10 8.75 -12.92
CA TYR A 166 -16.72 8.36 -14.18
C TYR A 166 -18.17 8.86 -14.30
N VAL A 167 -18.98 8.68 -13.25
CA VAL A 167 -20.39 9.13 -13.25
C VAL A 167 -20.48 10.64 -13.45
N THR A 168 -19.53 11.41 -12.89
CA THR A 168 -19.48 12.88 -13.03
C THR A 168 -19.12 13.36 -14.43
N ILE A 169 -18.26 12.63 -15.15
CA ILE A 169 -17.82 13.01 -16.51
C ILE A 169 -19.01 12.97 -17.49
N HIS A 170 -20.07 12.20 -17.19
CA HIS A 170 -21.31 12.12 -17.98
C HIS A 170 -21.05 11.94 -19.48
N SER A 171 -20.11 11.05 -19.82
CA SER A 171 -19.80 10.76 -21.21
C SER A 171 -20.79 9.75 -21.78
N PRO A 172 -21.37 9.99 -22.97
CA PRO A 172 -22.19 9.00 -23.68
C PRO A 172 -21.37 7.81 -24.20
N ASP A 173 -20.04 7.94 -24.26
CA ASP A 173 -19.14 6.87 -24.69
C ASP A 173 -18.65 6.06 -23.49
N HIS A 174 -19.09 4.80 -23.40
CA HIS A 174 -18.65 3.85 -22.38
C HIS A 174 -17.14 3.55 -22.41
N ALA A 175 -16.44 3.84 -23.52
CA ALA A 175 -14.98 3.71 -23.59
C ALA A 175 -14.24 4.75 -22.74
N SER A 176 -14.91 5.85 -22.37
CA SER A 176 -14.32 6.91 -21.52
C SER A 176 -13.88 6.40 -20.15
N LEU A 177 -14.52 5.35 -19.62
CA LEU A 177 -14.11 4.69 -18.37
C LEU A 177 -12.72 4.06 -18.51
N ILE A 178 -12.47 3.35 -19.60
CA ILE A 178 -11.19 2.70 -19.87
C ILE A 178 -10.08 3.75 -20.07
N PHE A 179 -10.41 4.85 -20.75
CA PHE A 179 -9.48 5.97 -20.90
C PHE A 179 -9.13 6.62 -19.56
N MET A 180 -10.12 6.87 -18.71
CA MET A 180 -9.93 7.44 -17.38
C MET A 180 -9.02 6.54 -16.53
N VAL A 181 -9.21 5.23 -16.59
CA VAL A 181 -8.37 4.23 -15.91
C VAL A 181 -6.95 4.20 -16.46
N ALA A 182 -6.77 4.37 -17.77
CA ALA A 182 -5.45 4.41 -18.40
C ALA A 182 -4.68 5.69 -18.03
N VAL A 183 -5.35 6.84 -18.02
CA VAL A 183 -4.70 8.16 -17.92
C VAL A 183 -4.69 8.72 -16.50
N GLY A 184 -5.82 8.67 -15.80
CA GLY A 184 -6.00 9.29 -14.48
C GLY A 184 -5.00 8.79 -13.44
N PRO A 185 -4.97 7.47 -13.15
CA PRO A 185 -3.94 6.84 -12.33
C PRO A 185 -2.52 7.22 -12.77
N THR A 186 -2.18 7.04 -14.04
CA THR A 186 -0.84 7.34 -14.56
C THR A 186 -0.42 8.80 -14.31
N MET A 187 -1.32 9.77 -14.48
CA MET A 187 -1.04 11.18 -14.17
C MET A 187 -0.74 11.40 -12.69
N VAL A 188 -1.54 10.81 -11.79
CA VAL A 188 -1.33 10.93 -10.35
C VAL A 188 0.01 10.30 -9.93
N ILE A 189 0.33 9.12 -10.46
CA ILE A 189 1.59 8.43 -10.15
C ILE A 189 2.79 9.25 -10.62
N VAL A 190 2.78 9.72 -11.88
CA VAL A 190 3.88 10.53 -12.43
C VAL A 190 4.07 11.84 -11.65
N ALA A 191 2.98 12.47 -11.18
CA ALA A 191 3.05 13.68 -10.37
C ALA A 191 3.67 13.43 -8.97
N LEU A 192 3.41 12.26 -8.37
CA LEU A 192 3.80 11.95 -6.99
C LEU A 192 5.07 11.10 -6.88
N MET A 193 5.61 10.55 -7.98
CA MET A 193 6.70 9.57 -7.95
C MET A 193 7.98 10.06 -7.26
N PHE A 194 8.27 11.37 -7.28
CA PHE A 194 9.44 11.94 -6.59
C PHE A 194 9.19 12.25 -5.11
N ILE A 195 7.93 12.34 -4.70
CA ILE A 195 7.52 12.59 -3.31
C ILE A 195 7.51 11.27 -2.53
N VAL A 196 7.08 10.17 -3.16
CA VAL A 196 7.02 8.85 -2.54
C VAL A 196 8.42 8.24 -2.48
N ARG A 197 9.13 8.54 -1.40
CA ARG A 197 10.47 8.01 -1.11
C ARG A 197 10.65 7.75 0.39
N PRO A 198 11.51 6.81 0.78
CA PRO A 198 11.87 6.63 2.18
C PRO A 198 12.66 7.87 2.63
N VAL A 199 12.24 8.49 3.71
CA VAL A 199 12.93 9.63 4.32
C VAL A 199 13.70 9.10 5.52
N GLY A 200 15.04 9.07 5.41
CA GLY A 200 15.92 8.75 6.52
C GLY A 200 15.88 9.81 7.63
N GLY A 201 16.10 9.40 8.89
CA GLY A 201 16.40 10.31 10.00
C GLY A 201 15.35 10.38 11.12
N HIS A 202 14.04 10.26 10.83
CA HIS A 202 13.00 10.47 11.85
C HIS A 202 12.44 9.15 12.41
N ARG A 203 13.32 8.23 12.87
CA ARG A 203 12.91 6.93 13.44
C ARG A 203 12.29 7.02 14.84
N GLN A 204 12.28 8.21 15.45
CA GLN A 204 11.63 8.42 16.73
C GLN A 204 10.12 8.57 16.57
N VAL A 205 9.39 7.87 17.44
CA VAL A 205 7.95 7.99 17.59
C VAL A 205 7.69 9.25 18.38
N ARG A 206 6.94 10.17 17.79
CA ARG A 206 6.49 11.39 18.46
C ARG A 206 5.13 11.11 19.09
N PRO A 207 4.82 11.66 20.27
CA PRO A 207 3.50 11.52 20.87
C PRO A 207 2.37 12.05 19.95
N THR A 208 2.68 13.01 19.07
CA THR A 208 1.76 13.52 18.04
C THR A 208 1.41 12.51 16.94
N ASP A 209 2.19 11.43 16.80
CA ASP A 209 1.95 10.44 15.74
C ASP A 209 0.67 9.64 15.99
N ALA A 210 0.38 9.30 17.25
CA ALA A 210 -0.85 8.59 17.61
C ALA A 210 -2.10 9.39 17.20
N MET A 211 -2.13 10.68 17.56
CA MET A 211 -3.21 11.59 17.17
C MET A 211 -3.35 11.72 15.65
N SER A 212 -2.21 11.81 14.93
CA SER A 212 -2.20 11.91 13.47
C SER A 212 -2.73 10.64 12.80
N PHE A 213 -2.35 9.46 13.31
CA PHE A 213 -2.89 8.18 12.83
C PHE A 213 -4.37 8.04 13.13
N THR A 214 -4.83 8.38 14.34
CA THR A 214 -6.26 8.37 14.68
C THR A 214 -7.05 9.30 13.77
N PHE A 215 -6.54 10.51 13.50
CA PHE A 215 -7.18 11.45 12.57
C PHE A 215 -7.31 10.88 11.16
N ILE A 216 -6.24 10.34 10.58
CA ILE A 216 -6.28 9.74 9.23
C ILE A 216 -7.20 8.53 9.20
N TYR A 217 -7.16 7.70 10.24
CA TYR A 217 -8.04 6.53 10.34
C TYR A 217 -9.51 6.92 10.39
N SER A 218 -9.88 7.90 11.23
CA SER A 218 -11.24 8.45 11.29
C SER A 218 -11.67 9.05 9.94
N LEU A 219 -10.77 9.76 9.26
CA LEU A 219 -11.03 10.30 7.93
C LEU A 219 -11.22 9.20 6.88
N CYS A 220 -10.44 8.11 6.95
CA CYS A 220 -10.60 6.95 6.08
C CYS A 220 -11.97 6.29 6.27
N LEU A 221 -12.42 6.13 7.53
CA LEU A 221 -13.76 5.61 7.82
C LEU A 221 -14.87 6.55 7.33
N LEU A 222 -14.71 7.84 7.54
CA LEU A 222 -15.64 8.85 7.03
C LEU A 222 -15.73 8.79 5.49
N LEU A 223 -14.59 8.72 4.82
CA LEU A 223 -14.51 8.63 3.35
C LEU A 223 -15.18 7.35 2.84
N ALA A 224 -14.98 6.22 3.52
CA ALA A 224 -15.63 4.95 3.18
C ALA A 224 -17.15 5.02 3.33
N ALA A 225 -17.64 5.52 4.48
CA ALA A 225 -19.07 5.70 4.73
C ALA A 225 -19.71 6.68 3.74
N TYR A 226 -18.99 7.77 3.42
CA TYR A 226 -19.41 8.76 2.42
C TYR A 226 -19.55 8.14 1.03
N LEU A 227 -18.52 7.43 0.54
CA LEU A 227 -18.55 6.78 -0.77
C LEU A 227 -19.65 5.71 -0.85
N MET A 228 -19.83 4.91 0.21
CA MET A 228 -20.94 3.95 0.28
C MET A 228 -22.29 4.66 0.17
N GLY A 229 -22.50 5.74 0.92
CA GLY A 229 -23.74 6.52 0.88
C GLY A 229 -24.00 7.11 -0.50
N VAL A 230 -23.01 7.77 -1.11
CA VAL A 230 -23.15 8.37 -2.44
C VAL A 230 -23.47 7.32 -3.50
N MET A 231 -22.72 6.22 -3.54
CA MET A 231 -22.93 5.16 -4.52
C MET A 231 -24.32 4.51 -4.37
N LEU A 232 -24.80 4.32 -3.15
CA LEU A 232 -26.18 3.82 -2.92
C LEU A 232 -27.24 4.82 -3.35
N VAL A 233 -27.05 6.12 -3.09
CA VAL A 233 -28.02 7.14 -3.51
C VAL A 233 -28.06 7.25 -5.04
N GLU A 234 -26.91 7.20 -5.70
CA GLU A 234 -26.82 7.22 -7.17
C GLU A 234 -27.41 5.96 -7.83
N ASP A 235 -27.35 4.80 -7.18
CA ASP A 235 -27.95 3.55 -7.69
C ASP A 235 -29.47 3.48 -7.45
N LEU A 236 -29.97 4.12 -6.40
CA LEU A 236 -31.38 4.08 -6.01
C LEU A 236 -32.22 5.27 -6.53
N ILE A 237 -31.59 6.39 -6.85
CA ILE A 237 -32.26 7.64 -7.20
C ILE A 237 -31.57 8.29 -8.41
N ASP A 238 -32.36 8.67 -9.42
CA ASP A 238 -31.87 9.49 -10.53
C ASP A 238 -31.54 10.90 -10.05
N LEU A 239 -30.25 11.18 -9.85
CA LEU A 239 -29.76 12.49 -9.42
C LEU A 239 -29.45 13.40 -10.62
N ASN A 240 -29.67 14.70 -10.41
CA ASN A 240 -29.24 15.72 -11.37
C ASN A 240 -27.70 15.82 -11.40
N HIS A 241 -27.12 16.14 -12.57
CA HIS A 241 -25.67 16.29 -12.75
C HIS A 241 -25.03 17.28 -11.80
N THR A 242 -25.73 18.35 -11.43
CA THR A 242 -25.23 19.31 -10.44
C THR A 242 -25.01 18.66 -9.08
N VAL A 243 -25.88 17.75 -8.66
CA VAL A 243 -25.77 17.05 -7.37
C VAL A 243 -24.60 16.06 -7.39
N ILE A 244 -24.48 15.29 -8.47
CA ILE A 244 -23.34 14.37 -8.70
C ILE A 244 -22.01 15.15 -8.68
N ALA A 245 -21.97 16.29 -9.37
CA ALA A 245 -20.78 17.15 -9.36
C ALA A 245 -20.45 17.68 -7.96
N ILE A 246 -21.45 18.06 -7.16
CA ILE A 246 -21.25 18.47 -5.76
C ILE A 246 -20.68 17.30 -4.93
N PHE A 247 -21.22 16.08 -5.07
CA PHE A 247 -20.71 14.91 -4.39
C PHE A 247 -19.24 14.62 -4.76
N THR A 248 -18.89 14.81 -6.02
CA THR A 248 -17.52 14.62 -6.48
C THR A 248 -16.58 15.72 -5.99
N ILE A 249 -17.04 16.97 -5.89
CA ILE A 249 -16.25 18.06 -5.27
C ILE A 249 -15.99 17.75 -3.79
N ILE A 250 -17.01 17.33 -3.05
CA ILE A 250 -16.87 16.93 -1.64
C ILE A 250 -15.90 15.76 -1.51
N LEU A 251 -15.97 14.77 -2.41
CA LEU A 251 -15.04 13.65 -2.46
C LEU A 251 -13.58 14.12 -2.60
N PHE A 252 -13.29 15.00 -3.56
CA PHE A 252 -11.95 15.54 -3.74
C PHE A 252 -11.46 16.31 -2.52
N VAL A 253 -12.32 17.09 -1.88
CA VAL A 253 -11.99 17.75 -0.62
C VAL A 253 -11.59 16.72 0.44
N LEU A 254 -12.40 15.68 0.65
CA LEU A 254 -12.12 14.63 1.64
C LEU A 254 -10.79 13.90 1.36
N ILE A 255 -10.48 13.61 0.10
CA ILE A 255 -9.21 12.97 -0.31
C ILE A 255 -8.01 13.88 -0.05
N LEU A 256 -8.17 15.20 -0.16
CA LEU A 256 -7.08 16.18 0.01
C LEU A 256 -6.85 16.57 1.48
N ILE A 257 -7.85 16.44 2.37
CA ILE A 257 -7.74 16.78 3.81
C ILE A 257 -6.49 16.22 4.51
N PRO A 258 -5.99 14.99 4.26
CA PRO A 258 -4.82 14.47 4.96
C PRO A 258 -3.56 15.35 4.83
N ILE A 259 -3.47 16.22 3.81
CA ILE A 259 -2.35 17.16 3.63
C ILE A 259 -2.23 18.17 4.78
N VAL A 260 -3.29 18.38 5.55
CA VAL A 260 -3.28 19.29 6.71
C VAL A 260 -2.22 18.84 7.73
N ILE A 261 -1.99 17.54 7.92
CA ILE A 261 -1.00 17.02 8.87
C ILE A 261 0.43 17.46 8.51
N PRO A 262 0.99 17.13 7.32
CA PRO A 262 2.34 17.56 6.98
C PRO A 262 2.47 19.09 6.91
N VAL A 263 1.41 19.83 6.54
CA VAL A 263 1.42 21.31 6.56
C VAL A 263 1.53 21.82 8.00
N GLN A 264 0.70 21.33 8.92
CA GLN A 264 0.75 21.72 10.33
C GLN A 264 2.12 21.44 10.95
N LEU A 265 2.65 20.23 10.74
CA LEU A 265 3.94 19.82 11.29
C LEU A 265 5.14 20.59 10.70
N SER A 266 5.06 21.02 9.44
CA SER A 266 6.20 21.69 8.78
C SER A 266 6.18 23.21 8.95
N PHE A 267 4.99 23.82 9.05
CA PHE A 267 4.85 25.27 9.09
C PHE A 267 4.56 25.83 10.49
N PHE A 268 3.92 25.04 11.37
CA PHE A 268 3.41 25.49 12.67
C PHE A 268 4.09 24.82 13.88
N SER A 269 4.86 23.75 13.71
CA SER A 269 5.70 23.25 14.80
C SER A 269 6.91 24.16 15.00
N GLU A 270 6.97 24.82 16.16
CA GLU A 270 8.11 25.64 16.59
C GLU A 270 9.38 24.79 16.89
N PRO A 271 10.58 25.41 16.95
CA PRO A 271 11.88 24.74 17.02
C PRO A 271 12.15 23.82 18.24
N ARG A 272 11.20 23.60 19.15
CA ARG A 272 11.44 22.78 20.37
C ARG A 272 11.86 21.35 20.08
N ALA A 273 11.50 20.80 18.92
CA ALA A 273 11.93 19.47 18.52
C ALA A 273 13.45 19.38 18.24
N LEU A 274 14.13 20.49 17.92
CA LEU A 274 15.58 20.51 17.68
C LEU A 274 16.40 20.46 18.98
N GLU A 275 15.89 21.03 20.07
CA GLU A 275 16.54 20.95 21.39
C GLU A 275 16.42 19.55 21.99
N GLU A 276 15.30 18.85 21.74
CA GLU A 276 15.11 17.47 22.19
C GLU A 276 15.88 16.46 21.31
N GLU A 277 16.04 16.73 20.00
CA GLU A 277 16.89 15.93 19.09
C GLU A 277 18.39 16.08 19.39
N ALA A 278 18.84 17.24 19.90
CA ALA A 278 20.25 17.45 20.28
C ALA A 278 20.64 16.76 21.60
N LEU A 279 19.66 16.37 22.42
CA LEU A 279 19.88 15.76 23.75
C LEU A 279 19.82 14.23 23.73
N LEU A 280 19.44 13.60 22.62
CA LEU A 280 19.38 12.15 22.49
C LEU A 280 20.68 11.64 21.83
N PRO A 281 21.45 10.76 22.49
CA PRO A 281 22.71 10.29 21.93
C PRO A 281 22.48 9.54 20.62
N ALA A 282 23.21 9.92 19.58
CA ALA A 282 23.26 9.19 18.32
C ALA A 282 23.74 7.75 18.58
N PRO A 283 23.18 6.73 17.92
CA PRO A 283 23.71 5.38 18.03
C PRO A 283 25.13 5.37 17.44
N GLU A 284 26.11 4.98 18.28
CA GLU A 284 27.50 4.86 17.89
C GLU A 284 27.66 4.03 16.62
N LYS A 285 28.42 4.58 15.66
CA LYS A 285 28.99 3.81 14.57
C LYS A 285 30.10 2.93 15.16
N GLN A 286 29.83 1.63 15.33
CA GLN A 286 30.91 0.64 15.46
C GLN A 286 31.30 0.16 14.07
N GLU A 287 32.49 0.59 13.62
CA GLU A 287 33.22 -0.06 12.53
C GLU A 287 34.08 -1.20 13.06
N ALA A 288 33.92 -2.36 12.42
CA ALA A 288 34.87 -3.44 12.16
C ALA A 288 35.35 -4.38 13.29
N GLY A 289 34.87 -5.64 13.20
CA GLY A 289 35.53 -6.83 13.76
C GLY A 289 34.79 -8.13 13.38
N LYS A 290 35.37 -8.92 12.46
CA LYS A 290 34.85 -10.19 11.91
C LYS A 290 34.47 -11.24 12.97
N SER A 291 33.35 -11.95 12.78
CA SER A 291 33.28 -13.42 12.67
C SER A 291 31.86 -13.87 12.30
N GLU A 292 31.77 -14.96 11.54
CA GLU A 292 30.58 -15.60 10.99
C GLU A 292 29.62 -16.16 12.04
N GLN A 293 28.39 -16.43 11.59
CA GLN A 293 27.23 -17.06 12.26
C GLN A 293 26.30 -16.12 13.03
N ASP A 294 25.36 -15.49 12.32
CA ASP A 294 23.94 -15.62 12.70
C ASP A 294 23.02 -15.26 11.53
N ALA A 295 22.57 -16.27 10.80
CA ALA A 295 21.63 -16.15 9.68
C ALA A 295 20.30 -16.85 9.97
N ASN A 296 20.00 -17.15 11.25
CA ASN A 296 18.87 -18.03 11.57
C ASN A 296 17.87 -17.52 12.62
N GLU A 297 17.94 -16.25 13.06
CA GLU A 297 17.03 -15.73 14.10
C GLU A 297 15.95 -14.74 13.63
N VAL A 298 15.75 -14.48 12.32
CA VAL A 298 14.75 -13.49 11.85
C VAL A 298 13.45 -14.11 11.31
N ILE A 299 13.25 -15.42 11.48
CA ILE A 299 12.02 -16.10 11.08
C ILE A 299 11.56 -16.97 12.25
N PHE A 300 10.89 -16.40 13.26
CA PHE A 300 9.99 -17.11 14.21
C PHE A 300 9.50 -16.16 15.33
N SER A 301 8.79 -15.09 14.98
CA SER A 301 8.11 -14.25 16.00
C SER A 301 6.70 -13.81 15.61
N GLU A 302 6.01 -14.66 14.84
CA GLU A 302 4.57 -14.54 14.64
C GLU A 302 3.94 -15.92 14.91
N VAL A 303 3.80 -16.23 16.21
CA VAL A 303 2.95 -17.32 16.70
C VAL A 303 1.97 -16.72 17.69
N GLU A 304 0.72 -16.75 17.23
CA GLU A 304 -0.57 -16.60 17.89
C GLU A 304 -0.58 -16.63 19.42
N ASP A 305 -1.11 -15.57 20.02
CA ASP A 305 -1.51 -15.53 21.43
C ASP A 305 -3.05 -15.62 21.48
N GLU A 306 -3.58 -16.81 21.20
CA GLU A 306 -4.99 -17.14 21.46
C GLU A 306 -5.06 -18.00 22.73
N LYS A 307 -5.44 -17.37 23.85
CA LYS A 307 -5.73 -18.05 25.13
C LYS A 307 -6.92 -19.02 25.00
N PRO A 308 -6.82 -20.23 25.57
CA PRO A 308 -7.97 -20.91 26.14
C PRO A 308 -7.94 -20.90 27.67
N LYS A 309 -9.15 -21.00 28.21
CA LYS A 309 -9.56 -20.85 29.61
C LYS A 309 -9.08 -22.00 30.52
N GLU A 310 -8.84 -21.62 31.78
CA GLU A 310 -8.88 -22.40 33.03
C GLU A 310 -9.44 -23.82 32.95
N VAL A 311 -8.70 -24.82 33.47
CA VAL A 311 -9.19 -25.88 34.37
C VAL A 311 -8.02 -26.45 35.21
N ASP A 312 -8.22 -26.43 36.53
CA ASP A 312 -7.66 -27.23 37.64
C ASP A 312 -6.15 -27.46 37.82
N LEU A 313 -5.60 -26.77 38.82
CA LEU A 313 -4.46 -27.23 39.62
C LEU A 313 -4.89 -27.34 41.09
N LEU A 314 -4.82 -28.55 41.64
CA LEU A 314 -4.76 -28.83 43.08
C LEU A 314 -3.54 -29.74 43.36
N PRO A 315 -2.96 -29.70 44.58
CA PRO A 315 -1.53 -29.43 44.75
C PRO A 315 -0.80 -30.43 45.67
N ALA A 316 0.50 -30.15 45.86
CA ALA A 316 1.25 -30.25 47.11
C ALA A 316 2.27 -31.39 47.33
N LEU A 317 3.34 -31.01 48.05
CA LEU A 317 4.35 -31.79 48.81
C LEU A 317 5.38 -32.55 47.95
N GLU A 318 6.69 -32.58 48.21
CA GLU A 318 7.63 -32.25 49.28
C GLU A 318 9.03 -32.11 48.60
N GLY A 319 9.95 -31.22 48.97
CA GLY A 319 10.74 -31.31 50.19
C GLY A 319 12.10 -32.02 49.98
N LYS A 320 13.14 -31.23 49.67
CA LYS A 320 14.55 -31.33 50.12
C LYS A 320 15.29 -32.70 50.16
N ASN A 321 16.47 -32.72 49.51
CA ASN A 321 17.80 -33.11 50.04
C ASN A 321 18.63 -34.11 49.18
N GLU A 322 19.85 -33.64 48.87
CA GLU A 322 21.16 -34.33 48.94
C GLU A 322 21.56 -35.43 47.91
N LEU A 323 22.65 -35.10 47.19
CA LEU A 323 23.67 -35.98 46.57
C LEU A 323 24.31 -36.93 47.63
N PRO A 324 25.15 -37.97 47.33
CA PRO A 324 25.81 -38.31 46.06
C PRO A 324 25.99 -39.84 45.74
N ASN A 325 26.63 -40.12 44.60
CA ASN A 325 27.58 -41.22 44.35
C ASN A 325 27.06 -42.64 44.04
N CYS A 326 27.09 -43.03 42.74
CA CYS A 326 27.50 -44.40 42.35
C CYS A 326 27.87 -44.46 40.84
N LYS A 327 29.11 -44.08 40.50
CA LYS A 327 29.78 -44.62 39.32
C LYS A 327 30.36 -45.98 39.72
N GLN A 328 29.67 -47.07 39.42
CA GLN A 328 30.30 -48.38 39.39
C GLN A 328 29.53 -49.32 38.46
N ASN A 329 30.27 -50.01 37.59
CA ASN A 329 29.83 -51.08 36.67
C ASN A 329 29.29 -50.66 35.31
N TYR A 330 30.14 -50.09 34.45
CA TYR A 330 30.10 -50.37 33.00
C TYR A 330 31.49 -50.27 32.35
N SER A 331 32.50 -50.84 33.00
CA SER A 331 33.86 -51.00 32.44
C SER A 331 34.41 -52.41 32.72
N LYS A 332 33.62 -53.42 32.36
CA LYS A 332 34.09 -54.80 32.17
C LYS A 332 33.43 -55.36 30.92
N GLN A 333 33.87 -54.91 29.73
CA GLN A 333 33.76 -55.76 28.54
C GLN A 333 34.55 -55.37 27.29
N LEU A 334 35.45 -54.39 27.32
CA LEU A 334 36.35 -54.14 26.18
C LEU A 334 37.79 -53.95 26.67
N GLN A 335 38.68 -54.81 26.16
CA GLN A 335 40.13 -54.96 26.41
C GLN A 335 40.52 -55.56 27.78
N LYS A 336 40.86 -56.85 27.99
CA LYS A 336 41.40 -57.92 27.14
C LYS A 336 42.38 -57.46 26.07
N GLU A 337 43.63 -57.35 26.52
CA GLU A 337 44.84 -57.55 25.72
C GLU A 337 45.08 -56.49 24.65
N GLN A 338 45.67 -55.36 25.04
CA GLN A 338 47.10 -55.08 24.83
C GLN A 338 47.49 -53.73 25.42
#